data_AF-A0A2V1BDV4-F1
#
_entry.id   AF-A0A2V1BDV4-F1
#
_cell.length_a   1.000
_cell.length_b   1.000
_cell.length_c   1.000
_cell.angle_alpha   90.00
_cell.angle_beta   90.00
_cell.angle_gamma   90.00
#
_symmetry.space_group_name_H-M   'P 1'
#
loop_
_entity.id
_entity.type
_entity.pdbx_description
1 polymer ?
#
loop_
_entity_poly.entity_id
_entity_poly.type
_entity_poly.pdbx_seq_one_letter_code
_entity_poly.pdbx_strand_id
1 'polypeptide(L)'
;MIYVQYHKGQQQSGAYKDNIRFLPKAIGDLLLPYIAYVLPLRQLFLRQQTPGALISPYFWSKLDGSVWADETLSACLRKACVRAKVPCLHTSNWRQFVASIIKEKFLTKERANFDLEDHLGEDVEDELDL
;
A
#
# COMPACT_ATOMS: atom_id res chain seq x y z
N MET A 1 0.39 -0.12 14.27
CA MET A 1 -0.21 -1.45 14.03
C MET A 1 -1.40 -1.25 13.11
N ILE A 2 -1.47 -1.99 12.00
CA ILE A 2 -2.59 -1.96 11.06
C ILE A 2 -3.30 -3.30 11.18
N TYR A 3 -4.59 -3.27 11.45
CA TYR A 3 -5.43 -4.46 11.51
C TYR A 3 -6.25 -4.55 10.23
N VAL A 4 -6.17 -5.68 9.54
CA VAL A 4 -6.91 -5.93 8.30
C VAL A 4 -7.57 -7.30 8.38
N GLN A 5 -8.87 -7.35 8.09
CA GLN A 5 -9.62 -8.59 7.89
C GLN A 5 -9.76 -8.81 6.39
N TYR A 6 -8.73 -9.38 5.77
CA TYR A 6 -8.78 -9.73 4.34
C TYR A 6 -8.00 -11.01 4.09
N HIS A 7 -8.61 -11.94 3.36
CA HIS A 7 -7.94 -13.15 2.88
C HIS A 7 -8.47 -13.49 1.47
N LYS A 8 -7.60 -13.80 0.51
CA LYS A 8 -8.03 -14.11 -0.89
C LYS A 8 -9.04 -15.26 -0.96
N GLY A 9 -8.92 -16.26 -0.09
CA GLY A 9 -9.87 -17.38 0.02
C GLY A 9 -11.16 -17.08 0.79
N GLN A 10 -11.39 -15.83 1.22
CA GLN A 10 -12.53 -15.46 2.07
C GLN A 10 -13.88 -15.73 1.39
N GLN A 11 -13.98 -15.55 0.07
CA GLN A 11 -15.19 -15.88 -0.67
C GLN A 11 -15.44 -17.40 -0.77
N GLN A 12 -14.41 -18.23 -0.60
CA GLN A 12 -14.51 -19.69 -0.72
C GLN A 12 -14.66 -20.39 0.64
N SER A 13 -14.00 -19.92 1.71
CA SER A 13 -14.02 -20.61 3.01
C SER A 13 -14.92 -19.95 4.07
N GLY A 14 -15.32 -18.68 3.88
CA GLY A 14 -16.07 -17.91 4.88
C GLY A 14 -15.30 -17.60 6.17
N ALA A 15 -14.05 -18.06 6.29
CA ALA A 15 -13.23 -17.85 7.47
C ALA A 15 -12.52 -16.50 7.42
N TYR A 16 -12.62 -15.74 8.51
CA TYR A 16 -11.89 -14.49 8.70
C TYR A 16 -10.50 -14.79 9.22
N LYS A 17 -9.47 -14.24 8.56
CA LYS A 17 -8.10 -14.22 9.08
C LYS A 17 -7.78 -12.80 9.53
N ASP A 18 -7.42 -12.68 10.81
CA ASP A 18 -6.93 -11.43 11.38
C ASP A 18 -5.50 -11.21 10.91
N ASN A 19 -5.27 -10.20 10.08
CA ASN A 19 -3.94 -9.82 9.63
C ASN A 19 -3.52 -8.58 10.41
N ILE A 20 -2.69 -8.79 11.43
CA ILE A 20 -2.05 -7.72 12.17
C ILE A 20 -0.71 -7.42 11.51
N ARG A 21 -0.60 -6.26 10.87
CA ARG A 21 0.63 -5.80 10.22
C ARG A 21 1.28 -4.71 11.07
N PHE A 22 2.55 -4.90 11.38
CA PHE A 22 3.34 -3.86 12.04
C PHE A 22 3.96 -2.96 10.97
N LEU A 23 3.85 -1.66 11.19
CA LEU A 23 4.38 -0.67 10.27
C LEU A 23 5.90 -0.53 10.53
N PRO A 24 6.76 -0.66 9.50
CA PRO A 24 8.19 -0.41 9.68
C PRO A 24 8.43 1.01 10.21
N LYS A 25 9.42 1.18 11.09
CA LYS A 25 9.70 2.46 11.76
C LYS A 25 9.78 3.63 10.79
N ALA A 26 10.52 3.48 9.69
CA ALA A 26 10.67 4.54 8.68
C ALA A 26 9.32 4.97 8.05
N ILE A 27 8.39 4.02 7.86
CA ILE A 27 7.05 4.35 7.36
C ILE A 27 6.21 5.00 8.46
N GLY A 28 6.36 4.56 9.72
CA GLY A 28 5.73 5.21 10.86
C GLY A 28 6.19 6.66 11.06
N ASP A 29 7.50 6.91 10.98
CA ASP A 29 8.10 8.24 11.08
C ASP A 29 7.64 9.17 9.95
N LEU A 30 7.24 8.63 8.79
CA LEU A 30 6.64 9.39 7.69
C LEU A 30 5.13 9.61 7.88
N LEU A 31 4.42 8.56 8.29
CA LEU A 31 2.96 8.55 8.38
C LEU A 31 2.46 9.43 9.53
N LEU A 32 3.17 9.44 10.67
CA LEU A 32 2.77 10.21 11.84
C LEU A 32 2.73 11.72 11.56
N PRO A 33 3.78 12.36 11.00
CA PRO A 33 3.71 13.76 10.57
C PRO A 33 2.64 14.03 9.52
N TYR A 34 2.42 13.10 8.59
CA TYR A 34 1.36 13.23 7.59
C TYR A 34 -0.03 13.31 8.26
N ILE A 35 -0.32 12.44 9.21
CA ILE A 35 -1.58 12.46 9.96
C ILE A 35 -1.68 13.70 10.85
N ALA A 36 -0.62 14.04 11.58
CA ALA A 36 -0.64 15.10 12.58
C ALA A 36 -0.71 16.51 11.96
N TYR A 37 -0.07 16.73 10.80
CA TYR A 37 0.06 18.06 10.21
C TYR A 37 -0.60 18.19 8.84
N VAL A 38 -0.41 17.20 7.95
CA VAL A 38 -0.88 17.32 6.57
C VAL A 38 -2.39 17.12 6.48
N LEU A 39 -2.97 16.15 7.19
CA LEU A 39 -4.43 15.93 7.15
C LEU A 39 -5.23 17.12 7.73
N PRO A 40 -4.89 17.71 8.89
CA PRO A 40 -5.58 18.91 9.38
C PRO A 40 -5.45 20.10 8.43
N LEU A 41 -4.27 20.30 7.83
CA LEU A 41 -4.07 21.37 6.85
C LEU A 41 -4.93 21.16 5.60
N ARG A 42 -5.01 19.94 5.08
CA ARG A 42 -5.90 19.59 3.96
C ARG A 42 -7.37 19.83 4.32
N GLN A 43 -7.79 19.46 5.52
CA GLN A 43 -9.15 19.70 6.02
C GLN A 43 -9.49 21.19 6.08
N LEU A 44 -8.51 22.04 6.48
CA LEU A 44 -8.67 23.49 6.49
C LEU A 44 -8.89 24.04 5.08
N PHE A 45 -8.02 23.70 4.13
CA PHE A 45 -8.15 24.16 2.73
C PHE A 45 -9.44 23.66 2.07
N LEU A 46 -9.84 22.41 2.34
CA LEU A 46 -11.10 21.87 1.83
C LEU A 46 -12.30 22.67 2.36
N ARG A 47 -12.32 23.03 3.65
CA ARG A 47 -13.40 23.84 4.24
C ARG A 47 -13.42 25.28 3.77
N GLN A 48 -12.26 25.84 3.40
CA GLN A 48 -12.19 27.16 2.79
C GLN A 48 -12.87 27.18 1.42
N GLN A 49 -12.72 26.11 0.64
CA GLN A 49 -13.38 25.97 -0.68
C GLN A 49 -14.85 25.55 -0.56
N THR A 50 -15.16 24.67 0.40
CA THR A 50 -16.49 24.12 0.60
C THR A 50 -16.82 24.06 2.09
N PRO A 51 -17.53 25.06 2.63
CA PRO A 51 -17.91 25.10 4.03
C PRO A 51 -18.62 23.82 4.47
N GLY A 52 -18.15 23.22 5.56
CA GLY A 52 -18.71 21.97 6.10
C GLY A 52 -18.17 20.68 5.49
N ALA A 53 -17.37 20.74 4.41
CA ALA A 53 -16.76 19.55 3.84
C ALA A 53 -15.83 18.82 4.82
N LEU A 54 -15.80 17.49 4.73
CA LEU A 54 -14.98 16.60 5.56
C LEU A 54 -13.92 15.93 4.68
N ILE A 55 -12.74 15.73 5.25
CA ILE A 55 -11.68 14.97 4.60
C ILE A 55 -12.10 13.50 4.44
N SER A 56 -11.62 12.88 3.37
CA SER A 56 -11.85 11.46 3.11
C SER A 56 -11.41 10.60 4.30
N PRO A 57 -12.17 9.57 4.69
CA PRO A 57 -11.71 8.58 5.66
C PRO A 57 -10.58 7.70 5.09
N TYR A 58 -10.35 7.74 3.77
CA TYR A 58 -9.29 7.00 3.10
C TYR A 58 -8.00 7.82 3.00
N PHE A 59 -6.87 7.19 3.35
CA PHE A 59 -5.54 7.79 3.20
C PHE A 59 -5.23 8.21 1.77
N TRP A 60 -5.60 7.37 0.80
CA TRP A 60 -5.38 7.60 -0.62
C TRP A 60 -6.58 8.34 -1.22
N SER A 61 -6.58 9.64 -1.04
CA SER A 61 -7.60 10.55 -1.56
C SER A 61 -7.01 11.79 -2.21
N LYS A 62 -7.73 12.34 -3.18
CA LYS A 62 -7.43 13.62 -3.82
C LYS A 62 -7.76 14.78 -2.87
N LEU A 63 -7.35 16.00 -3.24
CA LEU A 63 -7.55 17.17 -2.39
C LEU A 63 -9.02 17.53 -2.19
N ASP A 64 -9.87 17.16 -3.15
CA ASP A 64 -11.33 17.30 -3.08
C ASP A 64 -12.02 16.24 -2.20
N GLY A 65 -11.27 15.28 -1.62
CA GLY A 65 -11.79 14.21 -0.78
C GLY A 65 -12.19 12.93 -1.53
N SER A 66 -12.20 12.93 -2.87
CA SER A 66 -12.45 11.71 -3.65
C SER A 66 -11.34 10.68 -3.47
N VAL A 67 -11.70 9.40 -3.42
CA VAL A 67 -10.74 8.29 -3.28
C VAL A 67 -9.93 8.15 -4.58
N TRP A 68 -8.67 7.74 -4.46
CA TRP A 68 -7.86 7.41 -5.62
C TRP A 68 -8.49 6.26 -6.40
N ALA A 69 -8.54 6.39 -7.72
CA ALA A 69 -8.86 5.29 -8.60
C ALA A 69 -7.68 4.30 -8.67
N ASP A 70 -7.95 3.04 -8.99
CA ASP A 70 -6.97 1.94 -8.94
C ASP A 70 -5.70 2.24 -9.77
N GLU A 71 -5.85 2.90 -10.92
CA GLU A 71 -4.75 3.27 -11.80
C GLU A 71 -3.85 4.38 -11.25
N THR A 72 -4.29 5.11 -10.22
CA THR A 72 -3.56 6.26 -9.66
C THR A 72 -2.20 5.81 -9.11
N LEU A 73 -2.18 4.69 -8.38
CA LEU A 73 -0.94 4.16 -7.81
C LEU A 73 0.05 3.74 -8.91
N SER A 74 -0.45 3.06 -9.95
CA SER A 74 0.36 2.66 -11.11
C SER A 74 0.93 3.87 -11.86
N ALA A 75 0.15 4.94 -12.01
CA ALA A 75 0.62 6.18 -12.62
C ALA A 75 1.69 6.88 -11.76
N CYS A 76 1.51 6.91 -10.44
CA CYS A 76 2.51 7.43 -9.50
C CYS A 76 3.81 6.64 -9.55
N LEU A 77 3.73 5.31 -9.56
CA LEU A 77 4.89 4.43 -9.66
C LEU A 77 5.66 4.68 -10.97
N ARG A 78 4.96 4.77 -12.10
CA ARG A 78 5.58 5.07 -13.41
C ARG A 78 6.33 6.40 -13.39
N LYS A 79 5.74 7.46 -12.84
CA LYS A 79 6.39 8.77 -12.69
C LYS A 79 7.64 8.68 -11.81
N ALA A 80 7.58 7.89 -10.73
CA ALA A 80 8.72 7.68 -9.85
C ALA A 80 9.86 6.92 -10.55
N CYS A 81 9.55 5.88 -11.33
CA CYS A 81 10.54 5.14 -12.14
C CYS A 81 11.25 6.06 -13.14
N VAL A 82 10.49 6.88 -13.89
CA VAL A 82 11.05 7.85 -14.83
C VAL A 82 12.00 8.83 -14.11
N ARG A 83 11.56 9.38 -12.97
CA ARG A 83 12.38 10.30 -12.17
C ARG A 83 13.66 9.63 -11.65
N ALA A 84 13.59 8.37 -11.27
CA ALA A 84 14.72 7.59 -10.78
C ALA A 84 15.60 7.02 -11.90
N LYS A 85 15.21 7.19 -13.18
CA LYS A 85 15.90 6.62 -14.36
C LYS A 85 16.04 5.10 -14.29
N VAL A 86 14.99 4.42 -13.81
CA VAL A 86 14.92 2.95 -13.76
C VAL A 86 13.81 2.44 -14.69
N PRO A 87 13.85 1.17 -15.11
CA PRO A 87 12.76 0.55 -15.85
C PRO A 87 11.40 0.76 -15.16
N CYS A 88 10.36 0.98 -15.95
CA CYS A 88 9.01 1.17 -15.44
C CYS A 88 8.51 -0.11 -14.76
N LEU A 89 8.20 0.00 -13.47
CA LEU A 89 7.69 -1.13 -12.69
C LEU A 89 6.17 -1.14 -12.71
N HIS A 90 5.59 -2.33 -12.88
CA HIS A 90 4.19 -2.59 -12.59
C HIS A 90 4.01 -2.84 -11.08
N THR A 91 2.80 -2.61 -10.54
CA THR A 91 2.50 -2.79 -9.12
C THR A 91 2.69 -4.23 -8.65
N SER A 92 2.38 -5.21 -9.52
CA SER A 92 2.64 -6.65 -9.29
C SER A 92 4.14 -6.94 -9.12
N ASN A 93 4.96 -6.48 -10.08
CA ASN A 93 6.40 -6.73 -10.09
C ASN A 93 7.06 -6.03 -8.91
N TRP A 94 6.63 -4.79 -8.61
CA TRP A 94 7.06 -4.07 -7.41
C TRP A 94 6.78 -4.88 -6.14
N ARG A 95 5.56 -5.41 -5.99
CA ARG A 95 5.18 -6.24 -4.84
C ARG A 95 6.07 -7.48 -4.73
N GLN A 96 6.31 -8.19 -5.82
CA GLN A 96 7.18 -9.38 -5.84
C GLN A 96 8.62 -9.03 -5.45
N PHE A 97 9.19 -7.95 -6.00
CA PHE A 97 10.53 -7.51 -5.62
C PHE A 97 10.63 -7.17 -4.13
N VAL A 98 9.65 -6.46 -3.59
CA VAL A 98 9.59 -6.15 -2.16
C VAL A 98 9.55 -7.44 -1.34
N ALA A 99 8.71 -8.41 -1.72
CA ALA A 99 8.64 -9.69 -1.03
C ALA A 99 9.98 -10.44 -1.05
N SER A 100 10.65 -10.51 -2.20
CA SER A 100 11.97 -11.13 -2.33
C SER A 100 13.04 -10.40 -1.52
N ILE A 101 13.06 -9.06 -1.54
CA ILE A 101 13.97 -8.27 -0.71
C ILE A 101 13.74 -8.55 0.78
N ILE A 102 12.49 -8.64 1.23
CA ILE A 102 12.18 -8.95 2.62
C ILE A 102 12.67 -10.36 2.98
N LYS A 103 12.45 -11.35 2.10
CA LYS A 103 12.93 -12.73 2.27
C LYS A 103 14.46 -12.83 2.33
N GLU A 104 15.18 -12.01 1.58
CA GLU A 104 16.65 -12.11 1.49
C GLU A 104 17.38 -11.22 2.51
N LYS A 105 16.88 -10.01 2.79
CA LYS A 105 17.63 -8.97 3.51
C LYS A 105 17.23 -8.76 4.96
N PHE A 106 16.07 -9.26 5.38
CA PHE A 106 15.56 -9.06 6.75
C PHE A 106 15.73 -10.32 7.58
N LEU A 107 15.94 -10.17 8.89
CA LEU A 107 16.04 -11.29 9.82
C LEU A 107 14.65 -11.92 10.06
N THR A 108 14.60 -13.18 10.48
CA THR A 108 13.33 -13.90 10.75
C THR A 108 12.40 -13.14 11.70
N LYS A 109 12.96 -12.50 12.74
CA LYS A 109 12.20 -11.65 13.68
C LYS A 109 11.60 -10.40 13.03
N GLU A 110 12.22 -9.88 11.98
CA GLU A 110 11.75 -8.70 11.25
C GLU A 110 10.75 -9.08 10.17
N ARG A 111 10.91 -10.27 9.56
CA ARG A 111 9.98 -10.85 8.58
C ARG A 111 8.60 -11.10 9.16
N ALA A 112 8.50 -11.42 10.45
CA ALA A 112 7.23 -11.59 11.17
C ALA A 112 6.29 -10.37 11.05
N ASN A 113 6.82 -9.17 10.73
CA ASN A 113 6.01 -7.97 10.55
C ASN A 113 5.32 -7.87 9.17
N PHE A 114 5.71 -8.71 8.20
CA PHE A 114 5.32 -8.56 6.80
C PHE A 114 4.34 -9.62 6.27
N ASP A 115 4.05 -10.69 7.04
CA ASP A 115 3.16 -11.81 6.67
C ASP A 115 3.32 -12.26 5.21
N LEU A 116 4.44 -12.96 4.95
CA LEU A 116 4.89 -13.38 3.61
C LEU A 116 4.28 -14.71 3.14
N GLU A 117 3.47 -15.38 3.97
CA GLU A 117 2.91 -16.70 3.64
C GLU A 117 1.86 -16.64 2.52
N ASP A 118 1.19 -15.50 2.35
CA ASP A 118 0.16 -15.30 1.31
C ASP A 118 0.74 -15.07 -0.10
N HIS A 119 2.06 -15.19 -0.28
CA HIS A 119 2.77 -15.00 -1.56
C HIS A 119 3.45 -16.27 -2.07
N LEU A 120 3.19 -17.42 -1.44
CA LEU A 120 3.70 -18.74 -1.85
C LEU A 120 2.79 -19.46 -2.87
N GLY A 121 1.68 -18.84 -3.29
CA GLY A 121 0.68 -19.47 -4.18
C GLY A 121 0.59 -18.91 -5.60
N GLU A 122 1.43 -17.96 -5.98
CA GLU A 122 1.56 -17.55 -7.39
C GLU A 122 2.94 -18.04 -7.85
N ASP A 123 3.04 -19.36 -8.10
CA ASP A 123 3.99 -19.84 -9.10
C ASP A 123 3.73 -19.01 -10.34
N VAL A 124 4.77 -18.32 -10.79
CA VAL A 124 4.80 -17.75 -12.12
C VAL A 124 4.65 -18.96 -13.03
N GLU A 125 3.44 -19.19 -13.55
CA GLU A 125 3.29 -19.99 -14.77
C GLU A 125 4.18 -19.28 -15.78
N ASP A 126 5.32 -19.91 -16.07
CA ASP A 126 6.15 -19.53 -17.19
C ASP A 126 5.22 -19.44 -18.41
N GLU A 127 5.05 -18.22 -18.94
CA GLU A 127 4.65 -18.04 -20.33
C GLU A 127 5.80 -18.63 -21.16
N LEU A 128 5.80 -19.96 -21.29
CA LEU A 128 6.54 -20.67 -22.30
C LEU A 128 5.81 -20.43 -23.62
N ASP A 129 6.50 -19.73 -24.50
CA ASP A 129 6.19 -19.51 -25.92
C ASP A 129 5.35 -20.64 -26.57
N LEU A 130 4.17 -20.27 -27.10
CA LEU A 130 3.63 -20.72 -28.39
C LEU A 130 2.37 -19.94 -28.81
#